data_AF-A0A1A2PM21-F1
#
_entry.id   AF-A0A1A2PM21-F1
#
_cell.length_a   1.000
_cell.length_b   1.000
_cell.length_c   1.000
_cell.angle_alpha   90.00
_cell.angle_beta   90.00
_cell.angle_gamma   90.00
#
_symmetry.space_group_name_H-M   'P 1'
#
loop_
_entity.id
_entity.type
_entity.pdbx_description
1 polymer ?
#
loop_
_entity_poly.entity_id
_entity_poly.type
_entity_poly.pdbx_seq_one_letter_code
_entity_poly.pdbx_strand_id
1 'polypeptide(L)'
;MASTVNHIRGCAGKPLTYAHGGVSGVYTVGAPVEAGPVTSIRTPLSAVLQNGRSTDVGSQDTAALRAVAAKANVVVDVDVIGRNLGDDAAAIVSGILGRIPS
;
A
#
# COMPACT_ATOMS: atom_id res chain seq x y z
N MET A 1 -3.75 -10.91 -11.98
CA MET A 1 -2.55 -10.29 -11.38
C MET A 1 -1.96 -9.18 -12.26
N ALA A 2 -1.61 -9.43 -13.54
CA ALA A 2 -0.96 -8.43 -14.40
C ALA A 2 -1.72 -7.09 -14.52
N SER A 3 -3.04 -7.12 -14.64
CA SER A 3 -3.87 -5.90 -14.66
C SER A 3 -3.74 -5.09 -13.36
N THR A 4 -3.75 -5.73 -12.19
CA THR A 4 -3.57 -5.08 -10.89
C THR A 4 -2.21 -4.40 -10.79
N VAL A 5 -1.13 -5.11 -11.17
CA VAL A 5 0.24 -4.58 -11.14
C VAL A 5 0.41 -3.40 -12.10
N ASN A 6 -0.18 -3.47 -13.30
CA ASN A 6 -0.15 -2.37 -14.27
C ASN A 6 -0.90 -1.14 -13.76
N HIS A 7 -2.06 -1.34 -13.12
CA HIS A 7 -2.81 -0.25 -12.52
C HIS A 7 -2.01 0.42 -11.39
N ILE A 8 -1.42 -0.38 -10.51
CA ILE A 8 -0.50 0.03 -9.45
C ILE A 8 0.65 0.89 -9.99
N ARG A 9 1.32 0.43 -11.05
CA ARG A 9 2.42 1.16 -11.71
C ARG A 9 1.94 2.50 -12.27
N GLY A 10 0.73 2.55 -12.81
CA GLY A 10 0.13 3.78 -13.33
C GLY A 10 -0.19 4.84 -12.28
N CYS A 11 -0.19 4.48 -11.00
CA CYS A 11 -0.42 5.38 -9.87
C CYS A 11 0.87 5.91 -9.23
N ALA A 12 2.02 5.31 -9.54
CA ALA A 12 3.30 5.68 -8.92
C ALA A 12 3.63 7.17 -9.08
N GLY A 13 4.06 7.80 -7.99
CA GLY A 13 4.40 9.22 -7.91
C GLY A 13 3.21 10.17 -7.88
N LYS A 14 1.96 9.68 -8.01
CA LYS A 14 0.77 10.53 -8.01
C LYS A 14 0.28 10.81 -6.59
N PRO A 15 -0.27 12.01 -6.34
CA PRO A 15 -0.98 12.28 -5.10
C PRO A 15 -2.29 11.47 -5.07
N LEU A 16 -2.61 10.94 -3.89
CA LEU A 16 -3.88 10.27 -3.60
C LEU A 16 -4.54 11.01 -2.45
N THR A 17 -5.76 11.49 -2.66
CA THR A 17 -6.62 11.95 -1.55
C THR A 17 -7.63 10.85 -1.24
N TYR A 18 -7.57 10.30 -0.04
CA TYR A 18 -8.52 9.31 0.44
C TYR A 18 -9.41 9.95 1.50
N ALA A 19 -10.72 9.94 1.28
CA ALA A 19 -11.70 10.56 2.17
C ALA A 19 -12.66 9.52 2.75
N HIS A 20 -12.79 9.48 4.07
CA HIS A 20 -13.72 8.61 4.78
C HIS A 20 -14.19 9.26 6.08
N GLY A 21 -15.50 9.18 6.39
CA GLY A 21 -16.03 9.67 7.67
C GLY A 21 -15.78 11.15 7.95
N GLY A 22 -15.71 12.00 6.92
CA GLY A 22 -15.45 13.45 7.05
C GLY A 22 -13.99 13.84 7.28
N VAL A 23 -13.07 12.87 7.28
CA VAL A 23 -11.62 13.07 7.32
C VAL A 23 -11.03 12.66 5.99
N SER A 24 -10.05 13.41 5.48
CA SER A 24 -9.28 13.00 4.30
C SER A 24 -7.80 12.90 4.61
N GLY A 25 -7.13 11.86 4.12
CA GLY A 25 -5.67 11.77 4.11
C GLY A 25 -5.14 12.12 2.73
N VAL A 26 -4.05 12.89 2.69
CA VAL A 26 -3.28 13.19 1.49
C VAL A 26 -2.04 12.31 1.51
N TYR A 27 -1.92 11.47 0.50
CA TYR A 27 -0.85 10.50 0.35
C TYR A 27 -0.10 10.75 -0.95
N THR A 28 1.13 10.25 -1.02
CA THR A 28 1.87 10.13 -2.28
C THR A 28 2.08 8.65 -2.56
N VAL A 29 1.58 8.16 -3.69
CA VAL A 29 1.76 6.75 -4.06
C VAL A 29 3.23 6.52 -4.41
N GLY A 30 3.88 5.59 -3.71
CA GLY A 30 5.28 5.25 -3.97
C GLY A 30 5.50 4.49 -5.27
N ALA A 31 6.77 4.26 -5.60
CA ALA A 31 7.13 3.35 -6.69
C ALA A 31 6.90 1.89 -6.25
N PRO A 32 6.46 1.01 -7.17
CA PRO A 32 6.37 -0.41 -6.88
C PRO A 32 7.75 -1.03 -6.66
N VAL A 33 7.84 -1.95 -5.71
CA VAL A 33 9.03 -2.76 -5.42
C VAL A 33 8.70 -4.22 -5.69
N GLU A 34 9.62 -4.93 -6.35
CA GLU A 34 9.46 -6.34 -6.68
C GLU A 34 10.43 -7.17 -5.83
N ALA A 35 9.92 -8.22 -5.18
CA ALA A 35 10.70 -9.18 -4.41
C ALA A 35 10.21 -10.60 -4.70
N GLY A 36 10.87 -11.28 -5.65
CA GLY A 36 10.41 -12.58 -6.15
C GLY A 36 9.02 -12.44 -6.81
N PRO A 37 8.00 -13.23 -6.38
CA PRO A 37 6.65 -13.15 -6.93
C PRO A 37 5.80 -12.02 -6.33
N VAL A 38 6.35 -11.24 -5.39
CA VAL A 38 5.61 -10.21 -4.64
C VAL A 38 5.91 -8.83 -5.21
N THR A 39 4.85 -8.10 -5.56
CA THR A 39 4.89 -6.68 -5.88
C THR A 39 4.32 -5.89 -4.70
N SER A 40 5.04 -4.90 -4.17
CA SER A 40 4.56 -4.04 -3.08
C SER A 40 4.65 -2.55 -3.41
N ILE A 41 3.86 -1.72 -2.72
CA ILE A 41 3.89 -0.26 -2.80
C ILE A 41 3.70 0.32 -1.41
N ARG A 42 4.56 1.27 -1.05
CA ARG A 42 4.38 2.12 0.13
C ARG A 42 3.77 3.46 -0.29
N THR A 43 2.71 3.87 0.39
CA THR A 43 1.96 5.10 0.14
C THR A 43 1.95 5.92 1.43
N PRO A 44 3.00 6.73 1.69
CA PRO A 44 3.10 7.55 2.89
C PRO A 44 2.02 8.63 2.96
N LEU A 45 1.52 8.87 4.18
CA LEU A 45 0.59 9.94 4.51
C LEU A 45 1.39 11.22 4.81
N SER A 46 1.12 12.30 4.10
CA SER A 46 1.76 13.60 4.33
C SER A 46 0.89 14.54 5.14
N ALA A 47 -0.42 14.54 4.91
CA ALA A 47 -1.33 15.45 5.61
C ALA A 47 -2.71 14.84 5.87
N VAL A 48 -3.37 15.34 6.92
CA VAL A 48 -4.77 15.05 7.21
C VAL A 48 -5.59 16.33 7.05
N LEU A 49 -6.67 16.25 6.27
CA LEU A 49 -7.67 17.29 6.09
C LEU A 49 -8.88 16.96 6.96
N GLN A 50 -9.20 17.82 7.91
CA GLN A 50 -10.35 17.69 8.78
C GLN A 50 -11.00 19.06 8.99
N ASN A 51 -12.30 19.17 8.74
CA ASN A 51 -13.07 20.41 8.90
C ASN A 51 -12.46 21.62 8.15
N GLY A 52 -11.96 21.39 6.93
CA GLY A 52 -11.32 22.44 6.11
C GLY A 52 -9.90 22.82 6.55
N ARG A 53 -9.35 22.20 7.60
CA ARG A 53 -7.99 22.42 8.08
C ARG A 53 -7.08 21.28 7.65
N SER A 54 -5.90 21.64 7.12
CA SER A 54 -4.82 20.70 6.83
C SER A 54 -3.83 20.64 7.98
N THR A 55 -3.47 19.44 8.40
CA THR A 55 -2.42 19.17 9.39
C THR A 55 -1.36 18.31 8.73
N ASP A 56 -0.11 18.80 8.69
CA ASP A 56 1.05 18.00 8.28
C ASP A 56 1.32 16.92 9.33
N VAL A 57 1.40 15.67 8.88
CA VAL A 57 1.68 14.49 9.71
C VAL A 57 2.82 13.65 9.14
N GLY A 58 3.59 14.17 8.17
CA GLY A 58 4.63 13.40 7.49
C GLY A 58 5.71 12.85 8.42
N SER A 59 5.97 13.52 9.55
CA SER A 59 6.92 13.07 10.58
C SER A 59 6.43 11.87 11.41
N GLN A 60 5.16 11.48 11.29
CA GLN A 60 4.59 10.37 12.06
C GLN A 60 4.85 8.98 11.42
N ASP A 61 5.50 8.93 10.25
CA ASP A 61 5.76 7.72 9.45
C ASP A 61 4.52 6.81 9.31
N THR A 62 3.36 7.43 9.07
CA THR A 62 2.13 6.69 8.74
C THR A 62 2.13 6.38 7.25
N ALA A 63 1.82 5.15 6.88
CA ALA A 63 1.69 4.74 5.48
C ALA A 63 0.59 3.70 5.31
N ALA A 64 0.08 3.61 4.07
CA ALA A 64 -0.56 2.41 3.57
C ALA A 64 0.46 1.60 2.77
N LEU A 65 0.65 0.34 3.12
CA LEU A 65 1.57 -0.57 2.46
C LEU A 65 0.75 -1.71 1.85
N ARG A 66 0.70 -1.75 0.52
CA ARG A 66 0.02 -2.81 -0.22
C ARG A 66 1.03 -3.79 -0.79
N ALA A 67 0.75 -5.08 -0.74
CA ALA A 67 1.51 -6.13 -1.41
C ALA A 67 0.57 -7.11 -2.10
N VAL A 68 0.92 -7.51 -3.32
CA VAL A 68 0.16 -8.45 -4.14
C VAL A 68 1.06 -9.52 -4.73
N ALA A 69 0.56 -10.75 -4.77
CA ALA A 69 1.21 -11.86 -5.44
C ALA A 69 0.17 -12.91 -5.89
N ALA A 70 0.62 -13.90 -6.66
CA ALA A 70 -0.21 -15.04 -7.01
C ALA A 70 0.59 -16.34 -6.96
N LYS A 71 -0.10 -17.44 -6.63
CA LYS A 71 0.43 -18.81 -6.69
C LYS A 71 -0.71 -19.76 -7.00
N ALA A 72 -0.46 -20.74 -7.87
CA ALA A 72 -1.49 -21.61 -8.43
C ALA A 72 -2.68 -20.76 -8.99
N ASN A 73 -3.90 -21.03 -8.54
CA ASN A 73 -5.11 -20.29 -8.90
C ASN A 73 -5.52 -19.23 -7.84
N VAL A 74 -4.62 -18.84 -6.93
CA VAL A 74 -4.91 -17.91 -5.84
C VAL A 74 -4.14 -16.60 -6.00
N VAL A 75 -4.83 -15.47 -5.83
CA VAL A 75 -4.22 -14.14 -5.68
C VAL A 75 -4.25 -13.76 -4.20
N VAL A 76 -3.13 -13.31 -3.69
CA VAL A 76 -3.00 -12.75 -2.34
C VAL A 76 -2.80 -11.24 -2.49
N ASP A 77 -3.68 -10.46 -1.88
CA ASP A 77 -3.67 -9.00 -1.91
C ASP A 77 -3.85 -8.51 -0.47
N VAL A 78 -2.85 -7.83 0.06
CA VAL A 78 -2.77 -7.41 1.46
C VAL A 78 -2.52 -5.92 1.50
N ASP A 79 -3.30 -5.20 2.29
CA ASP A 79 -3.10 -3.80 2.63
C ASP A 79 -2.90 -3.66 4.14
N VAL A 80 -1.83 -2.97 4.54
CA VAL A 80 -1.48 -2.71 5.94
C VAL A 80 -1.38 -1.21 6.12
N ILE A 81 -2.16 -0.66 7.04
CA ILE A 81 -2.15 0.77 7.35
C ILE A 81 -1.73 0.98 8.79
N GLY A 82 -0.75 1.84 9.00
CA GLY A 82 -0.22 2.10 10.34
C GLY A 82 1.06 2.92 10.31
N ARG A 83 1.75 2.96 11.45
CA ARG A 83 3.00 3.68 11.65
C ARG A 83 4.18 2.71 11.68
N ASN A 84 5.34 3.13 11.18
CA ASN A 84 6.59 2.36 11.28
C ASN A 84 6.48 0.94 10.71
N LEU A 85 5.78 0.77 9.58
CA LEU A 85 5.39 -0.54 9.04
C LEU A 85 6.52 -1.40 8.44
N GLY A 86 7.75 -0.90 8.36
CA GLY A 86 8.83 -1.62 7.67
C GLY A 86 8.40 -2.17 6.29
N ASP A 87 8.61 -3.48 6.09
CA ASP A 87 8.21 -4.25 4.91
C ASP A 87 7.04 -5.23 5.19
N ASP A 88 6.23 -4.97 6.22
CA ASP A 88 5.28 -5.93 6.80
C ASP A 88 4.34 -6.58 5.80
N ALA A 89 3.79 -5.82 4.84
CA ALA A 89 2.86 -6.37 3.84
C ALA A 89 3.53 -7.43 2.94
N ALA A 90 4.78 -7.20 2.53
CA ALA A 90 5.51 -8.16 1.69
C ALA A 90 5.85 -9.44 2.46
N ALA A 91 6.20 -9.31 3.74
CA ALA A 91 6.43 -10.45 4.63
C ALA A 91 5.15 -11.28 4.85
N ILE A 92 4.01 -10.61 5.07
CA ILE A 92 2.70 -11.27 5.22
C ILE A 92 2.34 -12.03 3.94
N VAL A 93 2.42 -11.38 2.77
CA VAL A 93 2.13 -12.03 1.47
C VAL A 93 3.03 -13.24 1.26
N SER A 94 4.34 -13.11 1.47
CA SER A 94 5.29 -14.22 1.33
C SER A 94 4.93 -15.39 2.26
N GLY A 95 4.56 -15.10 3.50
CA GLY A 95 4.09 -16.11 4.45
C GLY A 95 2.80 -16.80 4.00
N ILE A 96 1.86 -16.08 3.38
CA ILE A 96 0.62 -16.67 2.84
C ILE A 96 0.95 -17.56 1.62
N LEU A 97 1.82 -17.11 0.71
CA LEU A 97 2.24 -17.92 -0.45
C LEU A 97 2.90 -19.24 -0.05
N GLY A 98 3.64 -19.27 1.07
CA GLY A 98 4.23 -20.48 1.63
C GLY A 98 3.18 -21.51 2.09
N ARG A 99 1.94 -21.08 2.36
CA ARG A 99 0.83 -21.93 2.80
C ARG A 99 -0.08 -22.39 1.67
N ILE A 100 0.02 -21.77 0.49
CA ILE A 100 -0.74 -22.18 -0.69
C ILE A 100 -0.03 -23.39 -1.31
N PRO A 101 -0.72 -24.55 -1.50
CA PRO A 101 -0.15 -25.70 -2.20
C PRO A 101 0.33 -25.34 -3.62
N SER A 102 1.30 -26.10 -4.13
CA SER A 102 1.74 -26.00 -5.53
C SER A 102 0.64 -26.42 -6.49
#